data_AF-A0A4R4ZP87-F1
#
_entry.id   AF-A0A4R4ZP87-F1
#
_cell.length_a   1.000
_cell.length_b   1.000
_cell.length_c   1.000
_cell.angle_alpha   90.00
_cell.angle_beta   90.00
_cell.angle_gamma   90.00
#
_symmetry.space_group_name_H-M   'P 1'
#
loop_
_entity.id
_entity.type
_entity.pdbx_description
1 polymer ?
#
loop_
_entity_poly.entity_id
_entity_poly.type
_entity_poly.pdbx_seq_one_letter_code
_entity_poly.pdbx_strand_id
1 'polypeptide(L)'
;MNDARGGRPMAGETDIGGLAAEFPGWTIELVQEPPVLRASRDMAPPLVIAAGSPAELRTLLDEADRLDCRRATHALAEILRGHGVTAQVYGQAVIAESSRSIRRTIVAGRGLYSWTSGVPIGAISNVAGAAERVLCGLGES
;
A
#
# COMPACT_ATOMS: atom_id res chain seq x y z
N MET A 1 -51.89 -24.50 -1.41
CA MET A 1 -51.88 -23.15 -2.00
C MET A 1 -50.94 -22.34 -1.12
N ASN A 2 -49.65 -22.39 -1.45
CA ASN A 2 -48.56 -22.03 -0.53
C ASN A 2 -48.20 -20.56 -0.65
N ASP A 3 -48.10 -19.93 0.51
CA ASP A 3 -47.72 -18.55 0.75
C ASP A 3 -46.39 -18.18 0.10
N ALA A 4 -46.42 -17.02 -0.56
CA ALA A 4 -45.27 -16.26 -0.97
C ALA A 4 -44.48 -15.80 0.27
N ARG A 5 -43.29 -16.38 0.49
CA ARG A 5 -42.24 -15.74 1.28
C ARG A 5 -41.17 -15.22 0.34
N GLY A 6 -41.33 -13.95 -0.04
CA GLY A 6 -40.23 -13.13 -0.50
C GLY A 6 -39.17 -13.09 0.59
N GLY A 7 -38.07 -13.82 0.39
CA GLY A 7 -36.84 -13.59 1.11
C GLY A 7 -36.32 -12.22 0.70
N ARG A 8 -36.45 -11.22 1.58
CA ARG A 8 -35.71 -9.97 1.43
C ARG A 8 -34.22 -10.33 1.44
N PRO A 9 -33.40 -9.83 0.50
CA PRO A 9 -31.96 -9.93 0.65
C PRO A 9 -31.58 -9.21 1.95
N MET A 10 -31.04 -9.96 2.92
CA MET A 10 -30.47 -9.40 4.14
C MET A 10 -29.27 -8.54 3.74
N ALA A 11 -29.28 -7.29 4.20
CA ALA A 11 -28.20 -6.32 4.29
C ALA A 11 -26.86 -6.68 3.60
N GLY A 12 -26.52 -5.91 2.55
CA GLY A 12 -25.15 -5.65 2.12
C GLY A 12 -24.29 -6.89 1.92
N GLU A 13 -24.39 -7.49 0.74
CA GLU A 13 -23.44 -8.49 0.27
C GLU A 13 -22.02 -8.00 0.59
N THR A 14 -21.37 -8.67 1.52
CA THR A 14 -20.05 -8.30 2.00
C THR A 14 -19.10 -8.56 0.85
N ASP A 15 -18.74 -7.51 0.11
CA ASP A 15 -17.91 -7.60 -1.09
C ASP A 15 -16.44 -7.87 -0.73
N ILE A 16 -16.18 -9.10 -0.27
CA ILE A 16 -14.84 -9.61 0.02
C ILE A 16 -13.99 -9.62 -1.26
N GLY A 17 -14.61 -9.92 -2.40
CA GLY A 17 -13.93 -9.95 -3.70
C GLY A 17 -13.39 -8.58 -4.10
N GLY A 18 -14.20 -7.53 -3.97
CA GLY A 18 -13.80 -6.15 -4.22
C GLY A 18 -12.69 -5.67 -3.28
N LEU A 19 -12.78 -6.00 -1.99
CA LEU A 19 -11.70 -5.70 -1.03
C LEU A 19 -10.40 -6.44 -1.36
N ALA A 20 -10.46 -7.73 -1.69
CA ALA A 20 -9.27 -8.51 -2.03
C ALA A 20 -8.60 -7.99 -3.32
N ALA A 21 -9.37 -7.51 -4.29
CA ALA A 21 -8.85 -6.89 -5.50
C ALA A 21 -8.20 -5.52 -5.24
N GLU A 22 -8.75 -4.74 -4.30
CA GLU A 22 -8.22 -3.42 -3.92
C GLU A 22 -6.92 -3.52 -3.10
N PHE A 23 -6.76 -4.58 -2.31
CA PHE A 23 -5.61 -4.80 -1.42
C PHE A 23 -4.86 -6.08 -1.79
N PRO A 24 -4.17 -6.11 -2.95
CA PRO A 24 -3.40 -7.27 -3.35
C PRO A 24 -2.30 -7.58 -2.32
N GLY A 25 -2.16 -8.84 -1.95
CA GLY A 25 -1.23 -9.30 -0.91
C GLY A 25 -1.87 -9.46 0.48
N TRP A 26 -3.15 -9.13 0.63
CA TRP A 26 -3.95 -9.46 1.80
C TRP A 26 -4.89 -10.63 1.51
N THR A 27 -4.92 -11.62 2.39
CA THR A 27 -5.94 -12.65 2.42
C THR A 27 -7.10 -12.17 3.28
N ILE A 28 -8.27 -12.00 2.68
CA ILE A 28 -9.48 -11.49 3.35
C ILE A 28 -10.53 -12.60 3.42
N GLU A 29 -11.07 -12.84 4.61
CA GLU A 29 -12.10 -13.84 4.86
C GLU A 29 -13.13 -13.36 5.88
N LEU A 30 -14.33 -13.96 5.84
CA LEU A 30 -15.36 -13.76 6.85
C LEU A 30 -15.31 -14.93 7.84
N VAL A 31 -14.97 -14.64 9.09
CA VAL A 31 -14.99 -15.61 10.20
C VAL A 31 -16.38 -15.54 10.84
N GLN A 32 -17.08 -16.67 11.01
CA GLN A 32 -18.54 -16.68 11.27
C GLN A 32 -18.97 -16.54 12.74
N GLU A 33 -18.07 -16.66 13.72
CA GLU A 33 -18.47 -16.74 15.14
C GLU A 33 -17.52 -15.95 16.08
N PRO A 34 -17.84 -14.68 16.42
CA PRO A 34 -18.86 -13.83 15.80
C PRO A 34 -18.48 -13.42 14.35
N PRO A 35 -19.45 -13.03 13.50
CA PRO A 35 -19.17 -12.60 12.13
C PRO A 35 -18.24 -11.39 12.11
N VAL A 36 -16.99 -11.60 11.67
CA VAL A 36 -15.96 -10.56 11.56
C VAL A 36 -15.18 -10.73 10.27
N LEU A 37 -14.89 -9.62 9.60
CA LEU A 37 -13.98 -9.64 8.46
C LEU A 37 -12.56 -9.64 8.97
N ARG A 38 -11.77 -10.63 8.56
CA ARG A 38 -10.36 -10.76 8.90
C ARG A 38 -9.52 -10.60 7.64
N ALA A 39 -8.59 -9.66 7.66
CA ALA A 39 -7.52 -9.55 6.69
C ALA A 39 -6.21 -10.01 7.32
N SER A 40 -5.45 -10.81 6.59
CA SER A 40 -4.14 -11.30 7.04
C SER A 40 -3.10 -11.17 5.94
N ARG A 41 -1.87 -10.87 6.33
CA ARG A 41 -0.71 -10.85 5.44
C ARG A 41 0.38 -11.75 6.00
N ASP A 42 0.87 -12.65 5.17
CA ASP A 42 1.97 -13.53 5.53
C ASP A 42 3.29 -12.74 5.49
N MET A 43 3.78 -12.41 6.68
CA MET A 43 5.01 -11.67 6.92
C MET A 43 5.53 -12.02 8.32
N ALA A 44 6.73 -11.56 8.69
CA ALA A 44 7.31 -11.82 10.01
C ALA A 44 7.45 -10.50 10.81
N PRO A 45 6.73 -10.32 11.94
CA PRO A 45 5.65 -11.17 12.45
C PRO A 45 4.37 -11.06 11.59
N PRO A 46 3.48 -12.08 11.58
CA PRO A 46 2.27 -12.05 10.79
C PRO A 46 1.36 -10.90 11.23
N LEU A 47 0.72 -10.25 10.26
CA LEU A 47 -0.19 -9.14 10.51
C LEU A 47 -1.63 -9.59 10.27
N VAL A 48 -2.48 -9.41 11.28
CA VAL A 48 -3.91 -9.72 11.23
C VAL A 48 -4.70 -8.49 11.66
N ILE A 49 -5.66 -8.10 10.85
CA ILE A 49 -6.58 -6.99 11.08
C ILE A 49 -7.99 -7.55 11.02
N ALA A 50 -8.83 -7.20 12.00
CA ALA A 50 -10.22 -7.63 12.05
C ALA A 50 -11.15 -6.42 12.20
N ALA A 51 -12.30 -6.45 11.54
CA ALA A 51 -13.27 -5.36 11.55
C ALA A 51 -14.71 -5.88 11.43
N GLY A 52 -15.67 -5.13 11.98
CA GLY A 52 -17.08 -5.48 11.95
C GLY A 52 -17.77 -5.15 10.63
N SER A 53 -17.12 -4.41 9.73
CA SER A 53 -17.68 -4.02 8.43
C SER A 53 -16.61 -3.87 7.33
N PRO A 54 -16.99 -3.97 6.04
CA PRO A 54 -16.08 -3.72 4.91
C PRO A 54 -15.43 -2.34 4.91
N ALA A 55 -16.19 -1.30 5.29
CA ALA A 55 -15.70 0.08 5.30
C ALA A 55 -14.66 0.30 6.40
N GLU A 56 -14.88 -0.28 7.57
CA GLU A 56 -13.90 -0.27 8.66
C GLU A 56 -12.66 -1.07 8.28
N LEU A 57 -12.82 -2.27 7.68
CA LEU A 57 -11.68 -3.06 7.23
C LEU A 57 -10.85 -2.29 6.18
N ARG A 58 -11.49 -1.69 5.18
CA ARG A 58 -10.82 -0.84 4.17
C ARG A 58 -10.02 0.28 4.83
N THR A 59 -10.59 0.97 5.81
CA THR A 59 -9.90 2.05 6.53
C THR A 59 -8.63 1.55 7.23
N LEU A 60 -8.72 0.41 7.93
CA LEU A 60 -7.56 -0.16 8.61
C LEU A 60 -6.49 -0.67 7.63
N LEU A 61 -6.90 -1.22 6.48
CA LEU A 61 -5.99 -1.64 5.43
C LEU A 61 -5.30 -0.43 4.76
N ASP A 62 -6.00 0.68 4.57
CA ASP A 62 -5.41 1.93 4.09
C ASP A 62 -4.38 2.47 5.09
N GLU A 63 -4.65 2.39 6.39
CA GLU A 63 -3.69 2.77 7.43
C GLU A 63 -2.45 1.88 7.42
N ALA A 64 -2.62 0.58 7.24
CA ALA A 64 -1.51 -0.36 7.10
C ALA A 64 -0.66 -0.04 5.86
N ASP A 65 -1.28 0.21 4.70
CA ASP A 65 -0.57 0.62 3.47
C ASP A 65 0.18 1.94 3.66
N ARG A 66 -0.43 2.94 4.32
CA ARG A 66 0.23 4.21 4.64
C ARG A 66 1.46 4.02 5.52
N LEU A 67 1.39 3.12 6.50
CA LEU A 67 2.53 2.82 7.38
C LEU A 67 3.66 2.16 6.59
N ASP A 68 3.34 1.16 5.76
CA ASP A 68 4.33 0.48 4.91
C ASP A 68 4.98 1.45 3.93
N CYS A 69 4.17 2.27 3.25
CA CYS A 69 4.66 3.29 2.33
C CYS A 69 5.56 4.32 3.02
N ARG A 70 5.22 4.75 4.24
CA ARG A 70 6.07 5.68 5.01
C ARG A 70 7.40 5.04 5.40
N ARG A 71 7.40 3.78 5.85
CA ARG A 71 8.66 3.06 6.14
C ARG A 71 9.52 2.95 4.88
N ALA A 72 8.89 2.64 3.76
CA ALA A 72 9.52 2.51 2.46
C ALA A 72 10.15 3.85 2.01
N THR A 73 9.42 4.97 2.06
CA THR A 73 9.95 6.29 1.69
C THR A 73 11.12 6.72 2.55
N HIS A 74 11.11 6.41 3.85
CA HIS A 74 12.26 6.63 4.72
C HIS A 74 13.48 5.81 4.28
N ALA A 75 13.32 4.51 4.06
CA ALA A 75 14.41 3.63 3.60
C ALA A 75 14.97 4.08 2.24
N LEU A 76 14.10 4.44 1.29
CA LEU A 76 14.51 4.97 -0.01
C LEU A 76 15.33 6.26 0.15
N ALA A 77 14.85 7.21 0.97
CA ALA A 77 15.55 8.45 1.20
C ALA A 77 16.93 8.24 1.86
N GLU A 78 17.07 7.26 2.75
CA GLU A 78 18.36 6.88 3.34
C GLU A 78 19.34 6.37 2.29
N ILE A 79 18.91 5.47 1.40
CA ILE A 79 19.76 4.94 0.32
C ILE A 79 20.19 6.08 -0.61
N LEU A 80 19.26 6.96 -1.01
CA LEU A 80 19.57 8.09 -1.90
C LEU A 80 20.59 9.05 -1.26
N ARG A 81 20.43 9.38 0.03
CA ARG A 81 21.39 10.20 0.76
C ARG A 81 22.77 9.55 0.85
N GLY A 82 22.82 8.22 0.99
CA GLY A 82 24.06 7.46 0.92
C GLY A 82 24.83 7.62 -0.41
N HIS A 83 24.13 8.01 -1.48
CA HIS A 83 24.70 8.30 -2.81
C HIS A 83 24.89 9.80 -3.07
N GLY A 84 24.83 10.65 -2.04
CA GLY A 84 25.03 12.10 -2.19
C GLY A 84 23.83 12.87 -2.75
N VAL A 85 22.68 12.22 -2.90
CA VAL A 85 21.42 12.89 -3.30
C VAL A 85 20.76 13.53 -2.09
N THR A 86 20.32 14.77 -2.23
CA THR A 86 19.48 15.41 -1.21
C THR A 86 18.08 14.80 -1.28
N ALA A 87 17.70 13.99 -0.29
CA ALA A 87 16.36 13.39 -0.23
C ALA A 87 15.58 13.86 1.01
N GLN A 88 14.36 14.35 0.82
CA GLN A 88 13.46 14.81 1.88
C GLN A 88 12.16 14.00 1.85
N VAL A 89 11.70 13.53 3.00
CA VAL A 89 10.49 12.70 3.14
C VAL A 89 9.31 13.55 3.60
N TYR A 90 8.18 13.41 2.90
CA TYR A 90 6.90 14.05 3.22
C TYR A 90 5.80 13.00 3.22
N GLY A 91 5.59 12.33 4.35
CA GLY A 91 4.64 11.22 4.46
C GLY A 91 4.99 10.08 3.49
N GLN A 92 4.12 9.85 2.50
CA GLN A 92 4.32 8.84 1.45
C GLN A 92 5.07 9.36 0.23
N ALA A 93 5.66 10.55 0.28
CA ALA A 93 6.46 11.11 -0.81
C ALA A 93 7.93 11.31 -0.42
N VAL A 94 8.82 11.21 -1.40
CA VAL A 94 10.23 11.60 -1.32
C VAL A 94 10.50 12.64 -2.40
N ILE A 95 11.06 13.78 -2.01
CA ILE A 95 11.62 14.76 -2.94
C ILE A 95 13.13 14.52 -2.95
N ALA A 96 13.65 14.14 -4.12
CA ALA A 96 15.07 13.88 -4.34
C ALA A 96 15.65 14.94 -5.27
N GLU A 97 16.82 15.46 -4.93
CA GLU A 97 17.56 16.44 -5.71
C GLU A 97 19.02 16.02 -5.84
N SER A 98 19.49 15.93 -7.07
CA SER A 98 20.85 15.54 -7.40
C SER A 98 21.84 16.69 -7.24
N SER A 99 23.15 16.38 -7.26
CA SER A 99 24.22 17.39 -7.22
C SER A 99 24.17 18.37 -8.40
N ARG A 100 23.49 17.98 -9.49
CA ARG A 100 23.26 18.76 -10.72
C ARG A 100 21.94 19.53 -10.69
N SER A 101 21.32 19.68 -9.51
CA SER A 101 20.02 20.34 -9.31
C SER A 101 18.86 19.70 -10.09
N ILE A 102 18.96 18.42 -10.45
CA ILE A 102 17.83 17.68 -11.01
C ILE A 102 16.93 17.26 -9.86
N ARG A 103 15.72 17.82 -9.82
CA ARG A 103 14.71 17.51 -8.80
C ARG A 103 13.65 16.56 -9.33
N ARG A 104 13.31 15.56 -8.52
CA ARG A 104 12.24 14.58 -8.78
C ARG A 104 11.43 14.32 -7.51
N THR A 105 10.15 14.04 -7.70
CA THR A 105 9.26 13.62 -6.62
C THR A 105 8.82 12.19 -6.88
N ILE A 106 8.97 11.36 -5.86
CA ILE A 106 8.60 9.96 -5.82
C ILE A 106 7.44 9.82 -4.82
N VAL A 107 6.43 9.04 -5.17
CA VAL A 107 5.32 8.71 -4.26
C VAL A 107 5.25 7.20 -4.06
N ALA A 108 4.86 6.78 -2.85
CA ALA A 108 4.63 5.39 -2.50
C ALA A 108 3.14 5.17 -2.21
N GLY A 109 2.55 4.14 -2.78
CA GLY A 109 1.16 3.77 -2.53
C GLY A 109 0.86 2.37 -3.04
N ARG A 110 -0.01 1.63 -2.35
CA ARG A 110 -0.45 0.29 -2.76
C ARG A 110 0.74 -0.65 -3.08
N GLY A 111 1.77 -0.61 -2.25
CA GLY A 111 2.96 -1.44 -2.42
C GLY A 111 3.94 -1.02 -3.53
N LEU A 112 3.76 0.13 -4.17
CA LEU A 112 4.55 0.57 -5.32
C LEU A 112 5.13 1.98 -5.13
N TYR A 113 6.37 2.19 -5.59
CA TYR A 113 6.91 3.51 -5.87
C TYR A 113 6.59 3.95 -7.30
N SER A 114 6.18 5.19 -7.48
CA SER A 114 5.98 5.81 -8.79
C SER A 114 6.50 7.24 -8.82
N TRP A 115 6.81 7.71 -10.02
CA TRP A 115 7.00 9.13 -10.27
C TRP A 115 5.65 9.85 -10.13
N THR A 116 5.65 11.15 -9.84
CA THR A 116 4.40 11.94 -9.82
C THR A 116 3.69 12.00 -11.18
N SER A 117 4.34 11.60 -12.27
CA SER A 117 3.72 11.39 -13.58
C SER A 117 2.89 10.11 -13.67
N GLY A 118 2.89 9.26 -12.64
CA GLY A 118 2.23 7.96 -12.60
C GLY A 118 3.08 6.81 -13.15
N VAL A 119 4.27 7.09 -13.70
CA VAL A 119 5.16 6.03 -14.22
C VAL A 119 5.73 5.21 -13.06
N PRO A 120 5.61 3.87 -13.08
CA PRO A 120 6.08 3.01 -11.99
C PRO A 120 7.61 2.97 -11.93
N ILE A 121 8.15 3.05 -10.71
CA ILE A 121 9.58 2.89 -10.42
C ILE A 121 9.86 1.45 -9.99
N GLY A 122 9.06 0.88 -9.09
CA GLY A 122 9.30 -0.47 -8.57
C GLY A 122 8.54 -0.73 -7.28
N ALA A 123 8.54 -1.98 -6.80
CA ALA A 123 7.84 -2.36 -5.58
C ALA A 123 8.53 -1.80 -4.32
N ILE A 124 7.75 -1.46 -3.30
CA ILE A 124 8.28 -0.98 -2.01
C ILE A 124 9.09 -2.05 -1.26
N SER A 125 8.86 -3.33 -1.58
CA SER A 125 9.63 -4.46 -1.06
C SER A 125 11.04 -4.57 -1.66
N ASN A 126 11.31 -3.91 -2.80
CA ASN A 126 12.63 -3.86 -3.43
C ASN A 126 13.17 -2.42 -3.44
N VAL A 127 13.47 -1.89 -2.24
CA VAL A 127 13.93 -0.51 -2.08
C VAL A 127 15.25 -0.26 -2.82
N ALA A 128 16.19 -1.22 -2.82
CA ALA A 128 17.47 -1.08 -3.51
C ALA A 128 17.29 -0.94 -5.03
N GLY A 129 16.53 -1.84 -5.67
CA GLY A 129 16.24 -1.74 -7.10
C GLY A 129 15.42 -0.51 -7.47
N ALA A 130 14.55 -0.03 -6.57
CA ALA A 130 13.87 1.25 -6.76
C ALA A 130 14.85 2.44 -6.69
N ALA A 131 15.79 2.42 -5.74
CA ALA A 131 16.81 3.46 -5.59
C ALA A 131 17.72 3.56 -6.82
N GLU A 132 18.18 2.44 -7.37
CA GLU A 132 18.96 2.42 -8.62
C GLU A 132 18.24 3.12 -9.77
N ARG A 133 16.95 2.83 -9.94
CA ARG A 133 16.12 3.49 -10.96
C ARG A 133 15.95 4.98 -10.70
N VAL A 134 15.84 5.38 -9.43
CA VAL A 134 15.76 6.80 -9.07
C VAL A 134 17.07 7.53 -9.36
N LEU A 135 18.21 6.96 -8.98
CA LEU A 135 19.54 7.52 -9.24
C LEU A 135 19.78 7.69 -10.75
N CYS A 136 19.45 6.67 -11.54
CA CYS A 136 19.47 6.75 -13.00
C CYS A 136 18.59 7.89 -13.53
N GLY A 137 17.36 8.03 -13.00
CA GLY A 137 16.45 9.12 -13.37
C GLY A 137 16.91 10.52 -12.92
N LEU A 138 17.84 10.59 -11.97
CA LEU A 138 18.50 11.81 -11.50
C LEU A 138 19.83 12.08 -12.24
N GLY A 139 20.27 11.17 -13.11
CA GLY A 139 21.56 11.27 -13.82
C GLY A 139 22.77 10.96 -12.93
N GLU A 140 22.56 10.25 -11.82
CA GLU A 140 23.59 9.75 -10.92
C GLU A 140 23.93 8.30 -11.31
N SER A 141 25.23 7.96 -11.36
CA SER A 141 25.76 6.65 -11.79
C SER A 141 26.59 6.03 -10.69
#